data_AF-A0A8C5J951-F1
#
_entry.id   AF-A0A8C5J951-F1
#
_cell.length_a   1.000
_cell.length_b   1.000
_cell.length_c   1.000
_cell.angle_alpha   90.00
_cell.angle_beta   90.00
_cell.angle_gamma   90.00
#
_symmetry.space_group_name_H-M   'P 1'
#
loop_
_entity.id
_entity.type
_entity.pdbx_description
1 polymer ?
#
loop_
_entity_poly.entity_id
_entity_poly.type
_entity_poly.pdbx_seq_one_letter_code
_entity_poly.pdbx_strand_id
1 'polypeptide(L)'
;LFCGLKEELEEEEEEEDEDEDEEEDGGPESALEKSPFQLTAADVYDISSVVGRDLLQLRAGPQLPAARARLQFRIVRVLEMLEALVSESSVTEEQLRRERDSLRRELEQLRAASTNPPCSALAHLGPDQMVIDLTDPNRPRFTLQELRDVLQERNQLKAQLLVVQEELQCYKSGIISQKRDQTEELEKAASGSSAGTRKDSEEKTIIKRL
;
A
#
# COMPACT_ATOMS: atom_id res chain seq x y z
N LEU A 1 -52.24 7.12 -64.06
CA LEU A 1 -52.38 5.65 -64.03
C LEU A 1 -51.36 5.15 -63.04
N PHE A 2 -51.83 4.90 -61.82
CA PHE A 2 -51.12 4.41 -60.65
C PHE A 2 -51.26 2.88 -60.63
N CYS A 3 -50.16 2.15 -60.49
CA CYS A 3 -50.02 0.76 -60.03
C CYS A 3 -48.70 0.23 -60.60
N GLY A 4 -47.75 -0.28 -59.84
CA GLY A 4 -47.70 -0.59 -58.42
C GLY A 4 -46.38 -1.35 -58.25
N LEU A 5 -45.46 -0.76 -57.51
CA LEU A 5 -44.24 -1.40 -57.07
C LEU A 5 -44.63 -2.63 -56.25
N LYS A 6 -44.18 -3.80 -56.68
CA LYS A 6 -44.18 -5.01 -55.89
C LYS A 6 -42.73 -5.22 -55.47
N GLU A 7 -42.30 -4.46 -54.47
CA GLU A 7 -41.15 -4.82 -53.65
C GLU A 7 -41.72 -5.59 -52.46
N GLU A 8 -41.44 -6.88 -52.45
CA GLU A 8 -41.71 -7.78 -51.34
C GLU A 8 -40.77 -7.38 -50.19
N LEU A 9 -41.35 -6.73 -49.18
CA LEU A 9 -40.75 -6.54 -47.88
C LEU A 9 -41.15 -7.78 -47.06
N GLU A 10 -40.28 -8.78 -47.07
CA GLU A 10 -40.31 -9.84 -46.06
C GLU A 10 -39.83 -9.21 -44.75
N GLU A 11 -40.78 -8.85 -43.88
CA GLU A 11 -40.52 -8.58 -42.46
C GLU A 11 -40.32 -9.96 -41.80
N GLU A 12 -39.06 -10.32 -41.58
CA GLU A 12 -38.71 -11.38 -40.62
C GLU A 12 -38.96 -10.81 -39.22
N GLU A 13 -40.09 -11.17 -38.61
CA GLU A 13 -40.31 -11.01 -37.17
C GLU A 13 -39.41 -12.05 -36.46
N GLU A 14 -38.20 -11.62 -36.07
CA GLU A 14 -37.39 -12.32 -35.08
C GLU A 14 -38.07 -12.14 -33.72
N GLU A 15 -38.85 -13.14 -33.29
CA GLU A 15 -39.25 -13.33 -31.90
C GLU A 15 -37.97 -13.63 -31.11
N GLU A 16 -37.37 -12.59 -30.52
CA GLU A 16 -36.34 -12.75 -29.50
C GLU A 16 -37.03 -13.30 -28.25
N ASP A 17 -36.98 -14.63 -28.09
CA ASP A 17 -37.19 -15.30 -26.80
C ASP A 17 -36.12 -14.74 -25.83
N GLU A 18 -36.46 -13.66 -25.13
CA GLU A 18 -35.73 -13.21 -23.95
C GLU A 18 -35.89 -14.32 -22.91
N ASP A 19 -34.91 -15.22 -22.85
CA ASP A 19 -34.66 -16.07 -21.70
C ASP A 19 -34.50 -15.12 -20.49
N GLU A 20 -35.60 -14.84 -19.80
CA GLU A 20 -35.61 -14.33 -18.44
C GLU A 20 -34.91 -15.39 -17.60
N ASP A 21 -33.58 -15.30 -17.52
CA ASP A 21 -32.82 -15.80 -16.40
C ASP A 21 -33.45 -15.12 -15.17
N GLU A 22 -34.47 -15.76 -14.60
CA GLU A 22 -34.89 -15.55 -13.23
C GLU A 22 -33.64 -15.89 -12.40
N GLU A 23 -32.73 -14.92 -12.26
CA GLU A 23 -31.77 -14.91 -11.18
C GLU A 23 -32.63 -15.20 -9.96
N GLU A 24 -32.37 -16.37 -9.35
CA GLU A 24 -32.95 -16.77 -8.09
C GLU A 24 -32.55 -15.68 -7.10
N ASP A 25 -33.36 -14.61 -7.05
CA ASP A 25 -33.23 -13.47 -6.19
C ASP A 25 -33.54 -14.03 -4.82
N GLY A 26 -32.50 -14.66 -4.25
CA GLY A 26 -32.50 -15.18 -2.90
C GLY A 26 -33.02 -14.02 -2.09
N GLY A 27 -34.23 -14.20 -1.54
CA GLY A 27 -35.05 -13.09 -1.08
C GLY A 27 -34.32 -12.21 -0.06
N PRO A 28 -34.98 -11.22 0.57
CA PRO A 28 -34.31 -10.17 1.33
C PRO A 28 -33.44 -10.65 2.52
N GLU A 29 -33.49 -11.93 2.87
CA GLU A 29 -32.61 -12.62 3.82
C GLU A 29 -31.21 -12.94 3.24
N SER A 30 -31.06 -13.13 1.93
CA SER A 30 -29.77 -13.39 1.25
C SER A 30 -28.77 -12.26 1.46
N ALA A 31 -29.25 -11.01 1.55
CA ALA A 31 -28.42 -9.85 1.85
C ALA A 31 -27.65 -9.98 3.18
N LEU A 32 -28.14 -10.77 4.13
CA LEU A 32 -27.46 -11.03 5.42
C LEU A 32 -26.28 -12.00 5.29
N GLU A 33 -26.23 -12.80 4.22
CA GLU A 33 -25.16 -13.78 3.98
C GLU A 33 -23.98 -13.16 3.22
N LYS A 34 -24.19 -11.99 2.60
CA LYS A 34 -23.16 -11.26 1.84
C LYS A 34 -22.02 -10.79 2.75
N SER A 35 -20.82 -10.71 2.17
CA SER A 35 -19.67 -10.12 2.85
C SER A 35 -19.94 -8.63 3.13
N PRO A 36 -19.57 -8.09 4.30
CA PRO A 36 -19.77 -6.67 4.61
C PRO A 36 -19.13 -5.71 3.59
N PHE A 37 -18.06 -6.14 2.92
CA PHE A 37 -17.35 -5.35 1.91
C PHE A 37 -17.97 -5.43 0.51
N GLN A 38 -18.97 -6.28 0.32
CA GLN A 38 -19.69 -6.48 -0.95
C GLN A 38 -21.13 -6.00 -0.86
N LEU A 39 -21.54 -5.45 0.29
CA LEU A 39 -22.87 -4.89 0.48
C LEU A 39 -23.06 -3.68 -0.42
N THR A 40 -24.24 -3.59 -1.01
CA THR A 40 -24.75 -2.45 -1.77
C THR A 40 -25.84 -1.72 -0.97
N ALA A 41 -26.22 -0.52 -1.41
CA ALA A 41 -27.32 0.20 -0.77
C ALA A 41 -28.65 -0.60 -0.85
N ALA A 42 -28.85 -1.36 -1.93
CA ALA A 42 -30.00 -2.27 -2.08
C ALA A 42 -30.02 -3.33 -0.96
N ASP A 43 -28.88 -3.97 -0.70
CA ASP A 43 -28.76 -4.98 0.36
C ASP A 43 -29.10 -4.41 1.74
N VAL A 44 -28.71 -3.16 2.01
CA VAL A 44 -29.06 -2.49 3.27
C VAL A 44 -30.57 -2.25 3.38
N TYR A 45 -31.25 -1.94 2.27
CA TYR A 45 -32.71 -1.83 2.24
C TYR A 45 -33.38 -3.20 2.48
N ASP A 46 -32.87 -4.27 1.88
CA ASP A 46 -33.40 -5.62 2.08
C ASP A 46 -33.25 -6.07 3.54
N ILE A 47 -32.06 -5.87 4.12
CA ILE A 47 -31.79 -6.10 5.54
C ILE A 47 -32.74 -5.27 6.41
N SER A 48 -32.96 -3.99 6.07
CA SER A 48 -33.87 -3.12 6.82
C SER A 48 -35.32 -3.64 6.80
N SER A 49 -35.74 -4.25 5.70
CA SER A 49 -37.08 -4.83 5.55
C SER A 49 -37.28 -6.08 6.42
N VAL A 50 -36.27 -6.96 6.49
CA VAL A 50 -36.27 -8.15 7.34
C VAL A 50 -36.27 -7.74 8.81
N VAL A 51 -35.35 -6.86 9.20
CA VAL A 51 -35.25 -6.35 10.57
C VAL A 51 -36.53 -5.62 10.99
N GLY A 52 -37.14 -4.84 10.09
CA GLY A 52 -38.41 -4.18 10.32
C GLY A 52 -39.56 -5.17 10.58
N ARG A 53 -39.64 -6.25 9.80
CA ARG A 53 -40.62 -7.33 10.00
C ARG A 53 -40.40 -8.04 11.33
N ASP A 54 -39.17 -8.39 11.67
CA ASP A 54 -38.84 -9.08 12.92
C ASP A 54 -39.17 -8.22 14.15
N LEU A 55 -38.84 -6.93 14.10
CA LEU A 55 -39.18 -5.97 15.16
C LEU A 55 -40.69 -5.84 15.39
N LEU A 56 -41.50 -5.99 14.34
CA LEU A 56 -42.96 -6.02 14.45
C LEU A 56 -43.48 -7.34 15.03
N GLN A 57 -42.84 -8.46 14.70
CA GLN A 57 -43.16 -9.79 15.21
C GLN A 57 -42.79 -9.98 16.68
N LEU A 58 -41.85 -9.18 17.22
CA LEU A 58 -41.58 -9.06 18.66
C LEU A 58 -42.81 -8.49 19.39
N ARG A 59 -43.77 -9.37 19.68
CA ARG A 59 -44.94 -9.09 20.52
C ARG A 59 -44.50 -9.06 21.97
N ALA A 60 -44.44 -7.86 22.52
CA ALA A 60 -44.10 -7.67 23.92
C ALA A 60 -45.36 -7.47 24.77
N GLY A 61 -45.39 -8.10 25.93
CA GLY A 61 -46.42 -7.89 26.95
C GLY A 61 -46.50 -6.44 27.45
N PRO A 62 -47.41 -6.14 28.40
CA PRO A 62 -47.96 -4.80 28.66
C PRO A 62 -46.97 -3.68 29.06
N GLN A 63 -45.69 -3.96 29.32
CA GLN A 63 -44.70 -2.98 29.82
C GLN A 63 -43.62 -2.56 28.81
N LEU A 64 -43.57 -3.14 27.61
CA LEU A 64 -42.47 -2.97 26.65
C LEU A 64 -42.66 -2.06 25.41
N PRO A 65 -43.77 -1.35 25.16
CA PRO A 65 -43.89 -0.51 23.95
C PRO A 65 -42.80 0.57 23.83
N ALA A 66 -42.45 1.22 24.94
CA ALA A 66 -41.45 2.29 24.96
C ALA A 66 -40.01 1.76 24.78
N ALA A 67 -39.70 0.57 25.32
CA ALA A 67 -38.41 -0.07 25.12
C ALA A 67 -38.23 -0.52 23.66
N ARG A 68 -39.29 -1.07 23.04
CA ARG A 68 -39.30 -1.45 21.63
C ARG A 68 -39.09 -0.25 20.72
N ALA A 69 -39.80 0.86 20.95
CA ALA A 69 -39.61 2.09 20.17
C ALA A 69 -38.16 2.61 20.26
N ARG A 70 -37.58 2.67 21.47
CA ARG A 70 -36.17 3.07 21.64
C ARG A 70 -35.20 2.15 20.90
N LEU A 71 -35.44 0.84 20.92
CA LEU A 71 -34.63 -0.12 20.18
C LEU A 71 -34.77 0.07 18.67
N GLN A 72 -35.99 0.24 18.17
CA GLN A 72 -36.26 0.52 16.76
C GLN A 72 -35.50 1.76 16.29
N PHE A 73 -35.55 2.88 17.03
CA PHE A 73 -34.79 4.08 16.66
C PHE A 73 -33.28 3.86 16.65
N ARG A 74 -32.73 3.06 17.59
CA ARG A 74 -31.31 2.73 17.60
C ARG A 74 -30.92 1.88 16.39
N ILE A 75 -31.75 0.92 16.02
CA ILE A 75 -31.52 0.06 14.85
C ILE A 75 -31.60 0.87 13.57
N VAL A 76 -32.63 1.71 13.40
CA VAL A 76 -32.74 2.63 12.24
C VAL A 76 -31.49 3.48 12.14
N ARG A 77 -31.01 4.04 13.27
CA ARG A 77 -29.78 4.84 13.26
C ARG A 77 -28.55 4.06 12.82
N VAL A 78 -28.42 2.79 13.21
CA VAL A 78 -27.31 1.93 12.77
C VAL A 78 -27.42 1.61 11.28
N LEU A 79 -28.63 1.35 10.77
CA LEU A 79 -28.87 1.09 9.35
C LEU A 79 -28.59 2.34 8.49
N GLU A 80 -28.99 3.53 8.94
CA GLU A 80 -28.62 4.81 8.29
C GLU A 80 -27.10 4.99 8.22
N MET A 81 -26.38 4.66 9.30
CA MET A 81 -24.91 4.74 9.30
C MET A 81 -24.29 3.73 8.34
N LEU A 82 -24.86 2.53 8.25
CA LEU A 82 -24.40 1.49 7.33
C LEU A 82 -24.64 1.91 5.87
N GLU A 83 -25.82 2.43 5.54
CA GLU A 83 -26.16 2.93 4.20
C GLU A 83 -25.20 4.06 3.77
N ALA A 84 -24.90 5.01 4.67
CA ALA A 84 -23.94 6.08 4.41
C ALA A 84 -22.55 5.53 4.09
N LEU A 85 -22.04 4.57 4.88
CA LEU A 85 -20.73 3.97 4.64
C LEU A 85 -20.68 3.17 3.33
N VAL A 86 -21.72 2.40 3.03
CA VAL A 86 -21.80 1.59 1.81
C VAL A 86 -21.89 2.47 0.56
N SER A 87 -22.70 3.53 0.61
CA SER A 87 -22.83 4.49 -0.51
C SER A 87 -21.56 5.32 -0.74
N GLU A 88 -20.86 5.75 0.31
CA GLU A 88 -19.57 6.42 0.15
C GLU A 88 -18.51 5.47 -0.41
N SER A 89 -18.49 4.21 0.05
CA SER A 89 -17.56 3.20 -0.46
C SER A 89 -17.76 2.95 -1.96
N SER A 90 -18.99 2.78 -2.42
CA SER A 90 -19.25 2.55 -3.85
C SER A 90 -18.85 3.75 -4.71
N VAL A 91 -19.15 4.98 -4.27
CA VAL A 91 -18.76 6.21 -4.99
C VAL A 91 -17.23 6.33 -5.10
N THR A 92 -16.52 6.11 -4.00
CA THR A 92 -15.04 6.17 -4.00
C THR A 92 -14.42 5.07 -4.85
N GLU A 93 -14.96 3.85 -4.81
CA GLU A 93 -14.48 2.74 -5.64
C GLU A 93 -14.68 3.04 -7.13
N GLU A 94 -15.85 3.54 -7.52
CA GLU A 94 -16.10 3.90 -8.91
C GLU A 94 -15.21 5.06 -9.38
N GLN A 95 -14.92 6.04 -8.53
CA GLN A 95 -13.98 7.13 -8.85
C GLN A 95 -12.57 6.57 -9.12
N LEU A 96 -12.06 5.73 -8.20
CA LEU A 96 -10.76 5.07 -8.38
C LEU A 96 -10.74 4.19 -9.63
N ARG A 97 -11.84 3.51 -9.95
CA ARG A 97 -11.98 2.72 -11.17
C ARG A 97 -11.88 3.61 -12.42
N ARG A 98 -12.58 4.75 -12.44
CA ARG A 98 -12.53 5.72 -13.54
C ARG A 98 -11.13 6.30 -13.73
N GLU A 99 -10.45 6.66 -12.65
CA GLU A 99 -9.06 7.15 -12.69
C GLU A 99 -8.11 6.07 -13.21
N ARG A 100 -8.20 4.85 -12.69
CA ARG A 100 -7.41 3.70 -13.14
C ARG A 100 -7.64 3.44 -14.63
N ASP A 101 -8.87 3.49 -15.11
CA ASP A 101 -9.18 3.26 -16.53
C ASP A 101 -8.69 4.44 -17.39
N SER A 102 -8.69 5.67 -16.88
CA SER A 102 -8.09 6.82 -17.56
C SER A 102 -6.58 6.70 -17.70
N LEU A 103 -5.88 6.38 -16.60
CA LEU A 103 -4.45 6.18 -16.60
C LEU A 103 -4.04 4.99 -17.47
N ARG A 104 -4.84 3.91 -17.49
CA ARG A 104 -4.62 2.78 -18.41
C ARG A 104 -4.71 3.22 -19.87
N ARG A 105 -5.72 4.02 -20.23
CA ARG A 105 -5.86 4.58 -21.58
C ARG A 105 -4.69 5.51 -21.94
N GLU A 106 -4.27 6.38 -21.03
CA GLU A 106 -3.12 7.27 -21.26
C GLU A 106 -1.82 6.48 -21.44
N LEU A 107 -1.58 5.45 -20.62
CA LEU A 107 -0.43 4.56 -20.77
C LEU A 107 -0.46 3.79 -22.09
N GLU A 108 -1.62 3.33 -22.52
CA GLU A 108 -1.79 2.66 -23.81
C GLU A 108 -1.52 3.63 -24.98
N GLN A 109 -2.01 4.86 -24.92
CA GLN A 109 -1.73 5.90 -25.91
C GLN A 109 -0.24 6.24 -25.97
N LEU A 110 0.43 6.39 -24.82
CA LEU A 110 1.87 6.66 -24.76
C LEU A 110 2.70 5.48 -25.29
N ARG A 111 2.29 4.24 -24.98
CA ARG A 111 2.93 3.03 -25.54
C ARG A 111 2.75 2.99 -27.06
N ALA A 112 1.55 3.24 -27.55
CA ALA A 112 1.25 3.28 -28.98
C ALA A 112 2.06 4.38 -29.70
N ALA A 113 2.14 5.57 -29.12
CA ALA A 113 2.93 6.70 -29.64
C ALA A 113 4.45 6.42 -29.61
N SER A 114 4.92 5.64 -28.63
CA SER A 114 6.32 5.20 -28.57
C SER A 114 6.65 4.12 -29.61
N THR A 115 5.71 3.21 -29.91
CA THR A 115 5.91 2.15 -30.91
C THR A 115 5.66 2.62 -32.35
N ASN A 116 4.84 3.64 -32.54
CA ASN A 116 4.51 4.24 -33.83
C ASN A 116 4.62 5.77 -33.72
N PRO A 117 5.83 6.35 -33.76
CA PRO A 117 5.96 7.80 -33.79
C PRO A 117 5.27 8.33 -35.06
N PRO A 118 4.33 9.30 -34.96
CA PRO A 118 3.88 9.99 -36.15
C PRO A 118 5.11 10.60 -36.82
N CYS A 119 5.23 10.45 -38.14
CA CYS A 119 6.37 10.94 -38.94
C CYS A 119 6.65 12.45 -38.73
N SER A 120 5.73 13.19 -38.11
CA SER A 120 5.85 14.59 -37.69
C SER A 120 6.52 14.83 -36.33
N ALA A 121 6.54 13.85 -35.39
CA ALA A 121 7.16 14.02 -34.07
C ALA A 121 8.69 13.87 -34.10
N LEU A 122 9.23 13.12 -35.08
CA LEU A 122 10.67 13.05 -35.33
C LEU A 122 11.26 14.37 -35.85
N ALA A 123 10.42 15.30 -36.32
CA ALA A 123 10.85 16.61 -36.82
C ALA A 123 10.99 17.70 -35.71
N HIS A 124 10.70 17.36 -34.44
CA HIS A 124 10.81 18.28 -33.29
C HIS A 124 11.73 17.79 -32.17
N LEU A 125 12.45 16.69 -32.39
CA LEU A 125 13.53 16.28 -31.51
C LEU A 125 14.77 17.09 -31.90
N GLY A 126 15.14 18.07 -31.06
CA GLY A 126 16.41 18.77 -31.22
C GLY A 126 17.60 17.79 -31.22
N PRO A 127 18.80 18.20 -31.65
CA PRO A 127 19.95 17.32 -31.88
C PRO A 127 20.47 16.54 -30.65
N ASP A 128 19.82 16.70 -29.49
CA ASP A 128 20.25 16.18 -28.19
C ASP A 128 19.22 15.25 -27.53
N GLN A 129 18.17 14.82 -28.25
CA GLN A 129 17.12 13.95 -27.70
C GLN A 129 17.23 12.54 -28.27
N MET A 130 17.83 11.63 -27.49
CA MET A 130 17.91 10.20 -27.81
C MET A 130 16.56 9.52 -27.56
N VAL A 131 16.11 8.71 -28.52
CA VAL A 131 15.02 7.75 -28.30
C VAL A 131 15.54 6.70 -27.31
N ILE A 132 14.94 6.65 -26.12
CA ILE A 132 15.39 5.76 -25.03
C ILE A 132 14.58 4.47 -25.08
N ASP A 133 15.18 3.39 -25.56
CA ASP A 133 14.59 2.05 -25.47
C ASP A 133 14.58 1.57 -24.01
N LEU A 134 13.39 1.51 -23.42
CA LEU A 134 13.19 1.04 -22.04
C LEU A 134 13.44 -0.48 -21.88
N THR A 135 13.54 -1.22 -22.99
CA THR A 135 13.71 -2.68 -23.01
C THR A 135 15.17 -3.11 -23.21
N ASP A 136 16.11 -2.18 -23.47
CA ASP A 136 17.51 -2.52 -23.71
C ASP A 136 18.20 -3.03 -22.42
N PRO A 137 18.70 -4.28 -22.40
CA PRO A 137 19.44 -4.84 -21.26
C PRO A 137 20.78 -4.14 -20.99
N ASN A 138 21.41 -3.51 -22.00
CA ASN A 138 22.67 -2.78 -21.85
C ASN A 138 22.48 -1.29 -21.53
N ARG A 139 21.24 -0.83 -21.40
CA ARG A 139 20.93 0.54 -21.00
C ARG A 139 21.55 0.84 -19.63
N PRO A 140 22.37 1.89 -19.47
CA PRO A 140 22.87 2.28 -18.15
C PRO A 140 21.69 2.63 -17.24
N ARG A 141 21.44 1.79 -16.24
CA ARG A 141 20.32 1.92 -15.29
C ARG A 141 20.67 2.73 -14.04
N PHE A 142 21.95 2.92 -13.81
CA PHE A 142 22.49 3.55 -12.61
C PHE A 142 23.23 4.83 -12.96
N THR A 143 23.10 5.81 -12.08
CA THR A 143 23.87 7.05 -12.07
C THR A 143 25.27 6.81 -11.52
N LEU A 144 26.21 7.69 -11.87
CA LEU A 144 27.57 7.64 -11.32
C LEU A 144 27.60 7.81 -9.79
N GLN A 145 26.61 8.50 -9.22
CA GLN A 145 26.52 8.72 -7.78
C GLN A 145 26.16 7.41 -7.06
N GLU A 146 25.17 6.67 -7.53
CA GLU A 146 24.81 5.36 -6.96
C GLU A 146 25.99 4.39 -7.02
N LEU A 147 26.73 4.37 -8.14
CA LEU A 147 27.91 3.53 -8.26
C LEU A 147 29.00 3.93 -7.25
N ARG A 148 29.21 5.24 -7.03
CA ARG A 148 30.15 5.75 -6.03
C ARG A 148 29.73 5.34 -4.62
N ASP A 149 28.45 5.47 -4.30
CA ASP A 149 27.91 5.14 -2.97
C ASP A 149 28.09 3.65 -2.67
N VAL A 150 27.73 2.77 -3.61
CA VAL A 150 27.93 1.31 -3.49
C VAL A 150 29.41 0.94 -3.38
N LEU A 151 30.28 1.62 -4.11
CA LEU A 151 31.74 1.41 -4.01
C LEU A 151 32.28 1.82 -2.64
N GLN A 152 31.83 2.96 -2.10
CA GLN A 152 32.23 3.44 -0.79
C GLN A 152 31.75 2.50 0.31
N GLU A 153 30.49 2.09 0.28
CA GLU A 153 29.90 1.13 1.23
C GLU A 153 30.67 -0.20 1.21
N ARG A 154 30.92 -0.75 0.02
CA ARG A 154 31.71 -1.99 -0.12
C ARG A 154 33.10 -1.86 0.49
N ASN A 155 33.78 -0.73 0.26
CA ASN A 155 35.12 -0.50 0.82
C ASN A 155 35.07 -0.38 2.34
N GLN A 156 34.04 0.27 2.89
CA GLN A 156 33.85 0.39 4.33
C GLN A 156 33.56 -0.96 4.99
N LEU A 157 32.66 -1.77 4.40
CA LEU A 157 32.39 -3.13 4.86
C LEU A 157 33.62 -4.02 4.77
N LYS A 158 34.42 -3.88 3.71
CA LYS A 158 35.69 -4.61 3.57
C LYS A 158 36.69 -4.25 4.67
N ALA A 159 36.78 -2.97 5.05
CA ALA A 159 37.64 -2.54 6.15
C ALA A 159 37.15 -3.10 7.50
N GLN A 160 35.85 -3.03 7.78
CA GLN A 160 35.27 -3.61 9.01
C GLN A 160 35.49 -5.13 9.07
N LEU A 161 35.29 -5.83 7.95
CA LEU A 161 35.54 -7.27 7.86
C LEU A 161 36.99 -7.62 8.20
N LEU A 162 37.95 -6.82 7.72
CA LEU A 162 39.37 -7.03 7.98
C LEU A 162 39.69 -6.87 9.47
N VAL A 163 39.14 -5.85 10.12
CA VAL A 163 39.29 -5.63 11.58
C VAL A 163 38.70 -6.80 12.36
N VAL A 164 37.46 -7.22 12.06
CA VAL A 164 36.82 -8.34 12.76
C VAL A 164 37.59 -9.65 12.53
N GLN A 165 38.13 -9.87 11.33
CA GLN A 165 38.97 -11.03 11.04
C GLN A 165 40.27 -11.00 11.86
N GLU A 166 40.92 -9.84 12.00
CA GLU A 166 42.09 -9.65 12.85
C GLU A 166 41.77 -9.95 14.33
N GLU A 167 40.67 -9.39 14.85
CA GLU A 167 40.22 -9.65 16.23
C GLU A 167 39.98 -11.15 16.46
N LEU A 168 39.25 -11.81 15.56
CA LEU A 168 39.01 -13.25 15.63
C LEU A 168 40.29 -14.07 15.58
N GLN A 169 41.28 -13.66 14.77
CA GLN A 169 42.59 -14.31 14.72
C GLN A 169 43.35 -14.14 16.04
N CYS A 170 43.27 -12.98 16.67
CA CYS A 170 43.87 -12.72 17.98
C CYS A 170 43.25 -13.58 19.09
N TYR A 171 41.93 -13.81 19.06
CA TYR A 171 41.27 -14.75 19.99
C TYR A 171 41.69 -16.20 19.74
N LYS A 172 41.71 -16.65 18.47
CA LYS A 172 42.12 -18.02 18.11
C LYS A 172 43.58 -18.32 18.43
N SER A 173 44.45 -17.32 18.27
CA SER A 173 45.89 -17.44 18.53
C SER A 173 46.24 -17.35 20.02
N GLY A 174 45.26 -17.12 20.90
CA GLY A 174 45.46 -17.01 22.35
C GLY A 174 46.18 -15.73 22.80
N ILE A 175 46.41 -14.78 21.90
CA ILE A 175 47.06 -13.48 22.18
C ILE A 175 46.13 -12.61 23.03
N ILE A 176 44.81 -12.74 22.81
CA ILE A 176 43.75 -12.10 23.61
C ILE A 176 43.00 -13.21 24.38
N SER A 177 43.72 -14.00 25.17
CA SER A 177 43.08 -14.87 26.16
C SER A 177 42.70 -14.03 27.38
N GLN A 178 41.40 -13.83 27.61
CA GLN A 178 40.80 -13.33 28.86
C GLN A 178 41.52 -12.18 29.59
N LYS A 179 41.62 -10.99 28.98
CA LYS A 179 41.87 -9.73 29.73
C LYS A 179 40.60 -9.27 30.49
N ARG A 180 39.95 -10.21 31.19
CA ARG A 180 38.93 -9.95 32.22
C ARG A 180 39.32 -10.55 33.57
N ASP A 181 40.21 -11.54 33.61
CA ASP A 181 40.59 -12.20 34.87
C ASP A 181 41.92 -11.68 35.48
N GLN A 182 42.60 -10.72 34.86
CA GLN A 182 43.88 -10.16 35.37
C GLN A 182 43.82 -8.68 35.78
N THR A 183 42.64 -8.05 35.78
CA THR A 183 42.48 -6.69 36.32
C THR A 183 42.17 -6.68 37.82
N GLU A 184 41.67 -7.77 38.41
CA GLU A 184 41.38 -7.82 39.86
C GLU A 184 42.59 -8.21 40.73
N GLU A 185 43.66 -8.80 40.17
CA GLU A 185 44.81 -9.26 40.97
C GLU A 185 45.93 -8.22 41.16
N LEU A 186 45.94 -7.14 40.38
CA LEU A 186 46.96 -6.07 40.50
C LEU A 186 46.54 -4.92 41.43
N GLU A 187 45.30 -4.91 41.92
CA GLU A 187 44.81 -3.89 42.86
C GLU A 187 45.24 -4.19 44.30
N LYS A 188 45.50 -5.46 44.63
CA LYS A 188 45.84 -5.91 45.98
C LYS A 188 47.35 -5.84 46.31
N ALA A 189 48.20 -5.64 45.32
CA ALA A 189 49.66 -5.55 45.49
C ALA A 189 50.19 -4.10 45.60
N ALA A 190 49.37 -3.08 45.30
CA ALA A 190 49.79 -1.67 45.32
C ALA A 190 49.53 -0.94 46.65
N SER A 191 49.12 -1.64 47.71
CA SER A 191 48.91 -1.07 49.06
C SER A 191 50.14 -1.12 49.97
N GLY A 192 51.34 -1.36 49.43
CA GLY A 192 52.59 -1.39 50.18
C GLY A 192 53.60 -0.32 49.73
N SER A 193 53.94 0.59 50.65
CA SER A 193 55.17 1.42 50.65
C SER A 193 55.10 2.87 50.11
N SER A 194 54.57 3.75 50.97
CA SER A 194 55.17 5.01 51.49
C SER A 194 56.01 5.96 50.60
N ALA A 195 55.58 7.24 50.68
CA ALA A 195 56.37 8.45 51.03
C ALA A 195 56.92 9.38 49.92
N GLY A 196 56.40 10.63 49.96
CA GLY A 196 57.03 11.90 49.52
C GLY A 196 57.08 12.11 48.00
N THR A 197 56.81 13.27 47.40
CA THR A 197 56.76 14.66 47.87
C THR A 197 56.09 15.49 46.77
N ARG A 198 55.36 16.53 47.20
CA ARG A 198 54.67 17.53 46.36
C ARG A 198 55.64 18.31 45.46
N LYS A 199 55.23 18.62 44.22
CA LYS A 199 55.47 19.96 43.65
C LYS A 199 54.49 20.30 42.54
N ASP A 200 53.76 21.37 42.82
CA ASP A 200 52.86 22.16 41.99
C ASP A 200 53.61 22.93 40.89
N SER A 201 53.00 23.11 39.71
CA SER A 201 53.41 24.09 38.69
C SER A 201 52.33 24.25 37.61
N GLU A 202 51.38 25.14 37.90
CA GLU A 202 50.72 26.14 37.02
C GLU A 202 50.68 25.91 35.49
N GLU A 203 49.46 25.70 35.01
CA GLU A 203 48.67 26.64 34.17
C GLU A 203 49.39 27.45 33.07
N LYS A 204 48.97 27.25 31.80
CA LYS A 204 48.63 28.35 30.87
C LYS A 204 47.87 27.88 29.62
N THR A 205 46.63 28.35 29.59
CA THR A 205 45.64 28.48 28.53
C THR A 205 46.20 29.10 27.23
N ILE A 206 45.95 28.50 26.06
CA ILE A 206 45.87 29.24 24.78
C ILE A 206 44.75 28.65 23.92
N ILE A 207 43.63 29.37 23.88
CA ILE A 207 42.56 29.26 22.89
C ILE A 207 43.04 30.02 21.63
N LYS A 208 42.88 29.44 20.44
CA LYS A 208 42.86 30.22 19.20
C LYS A 208 41.78 29.69 18.26
N ARG A 209 40.73 30.49 18.11
CA ARG A 209 39.69 30.36 17.10
C ARG A 209 40.28 30.65 15.72
N LEU A 210 39.87 29.86 14.73
CA LEU A 210 39.47 30.27 13.39
C LEU A 210 38.53 29.21 12.83
#